data_AF-A0A452E3C8-F1
#
_entry.id   AF-A0A452E3C8-F1
#
_cell.length_a   1.000
_cell.length_b   1.000
_cell.length_c   1.000
_cell.angle_alpha   90.00
_cell.angle_beta   90.00
_cell.angle_gamma   90.00
#
_symmetry.space_group_name_H-M   'P 1'
#
loop_
_entity.id
_entity.type
_entity.pdbx_description
1 polymer ?
#
loop_
_entity_poly.entity_id
_entity_poly.type
_entity_poly.pdbx_seq_one_letter_code
_entity_poly.pdbx_strand_id
1 'polypeptide(L)'
;MGLLRLLLIVVLASVTPAAGGAEIVGNSSEGLLEFSVGKFRYLELKKPFPEEAILRHISSNVTFVIFQIHSQYQNTTISFSETLLPNASVTGTDKGLVSILRPEQSMCTWHLETLDPEPVQNVAIPLSYSESDPIPGGCNLEFDVDIDPNIYLEYNFFETTIKFAPANLGYARGADPPSCDVKTGPDSRWRLQYDVYQYFLPENDLTEEVLLRHLQRMAEVPQVQANAVKVVTLTADDKTSVSFSSLRGQGVIYNVIVRDPFLNTSTAYVPTHTYACSFEAEEGNCSSLGRVSTKVFFTLFALLGLFICFFGHRFWKTELFFIGFIFVGFFFYILITRLTPIKYDVRLIVTAVAGSIGGIFLVAAWWRFGVLTLCMLCVGLLLGFLVASVVFFTPLGNLKIFRVDAVFWVTFSCIAIFIPVVFMGCLRILNILSCGFIGSYLVVLAVDSYLYTSLSYITLNILRRALHVDFRRAFMNVPFQTNDFIVLAVWGMLAVSGITLQIRRERGQPFFPPHPYKLWKRERERRVTNILDPSHHIPPLRERLFSQLAQIKGLFQREQPAGERTPLLL
;
A
#
# COMPACT_ATOMS: atom_id res chain seq x y z
N MET A 1 -20.53 38.98 3.48
CA MET A 1 -19.91 37.68 3.09
C MET A 1 -20.71 36.50 3.66
N GLY A 2 -21.99 36.37 3.28
CA GLY A 2 -22.86 35.27 3.74
C GLY A 2 -23.68 34.64 2.60
N LEU A 3 -24.06 35.44 1.59
CA LEU A 3 -24.82 34.97 0.44
C LEU A 3 -23.98 34.20 -0.61
N LEU A 4 -22.68 34.52 -0.76
CA LEU A 4 -21.83 33.90 -1.78
C LEU A 4 -21.51 32.41 -1.49
N ARG A 5 -21.55 32.01 -0.20
CA ARG A 5 -21.36 30.60 0.20
C ARG A 5 -22.60 29.75 -0.01
N LEU A 6 -23.81 30.32 0.07
CA LEU A 6 -25.03 29.58 -0.23
C LEU A 6 -25.19 29.35 -1.75
N LEU A 7 -24.80 30.32 -2.58
CA LEU A 7 -24.82 30.16 -4.03
C LEU A 7 -23.82 29.11 -4.54
N LEU A 8 -22.65 28.96 -3.88
CA LEU A 8 -21.70 27.90 -4.23
C LEU A 8 -22.21 26.49 -3.88
N ILE A 9 -23.02 26.35 -2.83
CA ILE A 9 -23.61 25.07 -2.43
C ILE A 9 -24.76 24.68 -3.36
N VAL A 10 -25.51 25.66 -3.89
CA VAL A 10 -26.60 25.39 -4.86
C VAL A 10 -26.05 25.09 -6.27
N VAL A 11 -24.90 25.66 -6.66
CA VAL A 11 -24.26 25.33 -7.95
C VAL A 11 -23.57 23.96 -7.93
N LEU A 12 -23.08 23.49 -6.78
CA LEU A 12 -22.56 22.12 -6.64
C LEU A 12 -23.66 21.04 -6.57
N ALA A 13 -24.93 21.42 -6.40
CA ALA A 13 -26.07 20.51 -6.31
C ALA A 13 -26.87 20.36 -7.62
N SER A 14 -26.43 20.98 -8.73
CA SER A 14 -27.15 20.98 -10.01
C SER A 14 -26.39 20.35 -11.18
N VAL A 15 -25.43 19.45 -10.91
CA VAL A 15 -24.91 18.55 -11.93
C VAL A 15 -25.87 17.37 -12.04
N THR A 16 -26.77 17.46 -13.01
CA THR A 16 -27.62 16.37 -13.47
C THR A 16 -26.77 15.13 -13.76
N PRO A 17 -27.14 13.93 -13.26
CA PRO A 17 -26.56 12.70 -13.77
C PRO A 17 -26.99 12.56 -15.22
N ALA A 18 -26.04 12.53 -16.14
CA ALA A 18 -26.29 11.98 -17.47
C ALA A 18 -26.71 10.52 -17.24
N ALA A 19 -28.01 10.27 -17.39
CA ALA A 19 -28.58 8.94 -17.33
C ALA A 19 -28.05 8.14 -18.52
N GLY A 20 -26.94 7.42 -18.31
CA GLY A 20 -26.62 6.23 -19.09
C GLY A 20 -27.72 5.22 -18.81
N GLY A 21 -28.56 4.95 -19.81
CA GLY A 21 -29.71 4.07 -19.68
C GLY A 21 -29.26 2.64 -19.37
N ALA A 22 -29.29 2.29 -18.08
CA ALA A 22 -29.33 0.90 -17.64
C ALA A 22 -30.78 0.41 -17.79
N GLU A 23 -30.98 -0.62 -18.61
CA GLU A 23 -32.28 -1.31 -18.67
C GLU A 23 -32.46 -2.14 -17.39
N ILE A 24 -33.55 -1.85 -16.67
CA ILE A 24 -34.06 -2.71 -15.61
C ILE A 24 -34.69 -3.93 -16.27
N VAL A 25 -34.33 -5.11 -15.77
CA VAL A 25 -34.80 -6.46 -16.13
C VAL A 25 -36.11 -6.45 -16.93
N GLY A 26 -35.98 -6.45 -18.25
CA GLY A 26 -37.07 -6.67 -19.20
C GLY A 26 -37.13 -8.15 -19.56
N ASN A 27 -38.32 -8.75 -19.42
CA ASN A 27 -38.70 -10.14 -19.72
C ASN A 27 -37.73 -10.89 -20.65
N SER A 28 -36.82 -11.68 -20.08
CA SER A 28 -36.13 -12.74 -20.79
C SER A 28 -36.98 -14.00 -20.75
N SER A 29 -37.28 -14.55 -21.93
CA SER A 29 -37.59 -15.98 -22.05
C SER A 29 -36.42 -16.78 -21.46
N GLU A 30 -36.69 -17.78 -20.62
CA GLU A 30 -35.67 -18.60 -19.96
C GLU A 30 -34.58 -19.03 -20.96
N GLY A 31 -33.32 -18.65 -20.70
CA GLY A 31 -32.15 -19.04 -21.48
C GLY A 31 -31.65 -18.06 -22.56
N LEU A 32 -32.37 -16.99 -22.90
CA LEU A 32 -31.96 -16.03 -23.94
C LEU A 32 -31.79 -14.59 -23.41
N LEU A 33 -30.60 -14.02 -23.60
CA LEU A 33 -30.25 -12.64 -23.26
C LEU A 33 -29.94 -11.82 -24.51
N GLU A 34 -30.81 -10.87 -24.86
CA GLU A 34 -30.54 -9.92 -25.94
C GLU A 34 -29.72 -8.70 -25.46
N PHE A 35 -28.61 -8.41 -26.14
CA PHE A 35 -27.75 -7.27 -25.82
C PHE A 35 -27.86 -6.17 -26.87
N SER A 36 -27.61 -4.93 -26.42
CA SER A 36 -27.43 -3.76 -27.28
C SER A 36 -25.97 -3.33 -27.26
N VAL A 37 -25.45 -2.91 -28.41
CA VAL A 37 -24.08 -2.36 -28.53
C VAL A 37 -23.88 -1.19 -27.56
N GLY A 38 -22.79 -1.22 -26.79
CA GLY A 38 -22.39 -0.13 -25.89
C GLY A 38 -23.27 0.03 -24.64
N LYS A 39 -24.20 -0.91 -24.38
CA LYS A 39 -25.02 -0.87 -23.16
C LYS A 39 -24.61 -1.98 -22.19
N PHE A 40 -24.36 -1.57 -20.96
CA PHE A 40 -24.13 -2.51 -19.86
C PHE A 40 -25.44 -3.16 -19.45
N ARG A 41 -25.40 -4.48 -19.25
CA ARG A 41 -26.51 -5.27 -18.72
C ARG A 41 -26.05 -6.02 -17.49
N TYR A 42 -26.81 -5.89 -16.41
CA TYR A 42 -26.65 -6.69 -15.20
C TYR A 42 -27.38 -8.02 -15.39
N LEU A 43 -26.74 -9.11 -14.99
CA LEU A 43 -27.28 -10.46 -15.10
C LEU A 43 -26.78 -11.33 -13.94
N GLU A 44 -27.52 -12.39 -13.63
CA GLU A 44 -27.21 -13.31 -12.53
C GLU A 44 -27.12 -14.72 -13.09
N LEU A 45 -25.91 -15.28 -13.18
CA LEU A 45 -25.69 -16.62 -13.73
C LEU A 45 -25.87 -17.66 -12.63
N LYS A 46 -26.57 -18.76 -12.96
CA LYS A 46 -26.88 -19.85 -12.02
C LYS A 46 -26.53 -21.20 -12.60
N LYS A 47 -25.80 -22.03 -11.84
CA LYS A 47 -25.62 -23.44 -12.16
C LYS A 47 -26.94 -24.20 -11.98
N PRO A 48 -27.41 -25.02 -12.95
CA PRO A 48 -26.74 -25.56 -14.13
C PRO A 48 -27.23 -24.96 -15.48
N PHE A 49 -27.83 -23.77 -15.50
CA PHE A 49 -28.49 -23.24 -16.69
C PHE A 49 -27.55 -22.28 -17.44
N PRO A 50 -26.90 -22.71 -18.55
CA PRO A 50 -26.18 -21.78 -19.39
C PRO A 50 -27.15 -20.80 -20.04
N GLU A 51 -26.73 -19.55 -20.17
CA GLU A 51 -27.50 -18.48 -20.83
C GLU A 51 -26.88 -18.15 -22.19
N GLU A 52 -27.72 -17.98 -23.21
CA GLU A 52 -27.29 -17.58 -24.55
C GLU A 52 -27.39 -16.05 -24.69
N ALA A 53 -26.26 -15.39 -24.91
CA ALA A 53 -26.16 -13.97 -25.17
C ALA A 53 -26.17 -13.69 -26.68
N ILE A 54 -27.12 -12.88 -27.15
CA ILE A 54 -27.27 -12.53 -28.57
C ILE A 54 -27.16 -11.03 -28.78
N LEU A 55 -26.36 -10.63 -29.77
CA LEU A 55 -26.32 -9.28 -30.31
C LEU A 55 -26.87 -9.29 -31.74
N ARG A 56 -27.96 -8.55 -31.97
CA ARG A 56 -28.61 -8.42 -33.30
C ARG A 56 -28.34 -7.05 -33.93
N HIS A 57 -28.62 -6.94 -35.22
CA HIS A 57 -28.56 -5.69 -35.99
C HIS A 57 -27.17 -5.02 -35.99
N ILE A 58 -26.12 -5.83 -36.12
CA ILE A 58 -24.76 -5.30 -36.24
C ILE A 58 -24.59 -4.60 -37.58
N SER A 59 -24.19 -3.34 -37.56
CA SER A 59 -23.96 -2.53 -38.76
C SER A 59 -22.80 -3.06 -39.61
N SER A 60 -22.85 -2.85 -40.93
CA SER A 60 -21.83 -3.33 -41.89
C SER A 60 -20.47 -2.66 -41.74
N ASN A 61 -20.40 -1.48 -41.11
CA ASN A 61 -19.16 -0.75 -40.84
C ASN A 61 -18.37 -1.29 -39.62
N VAL A 62 -18.97 -2.17 -38.81
CA VAL A 62 -18.31 -2.83 -37.70
C VAL A 62 -17.52 -4.02 -38.24
N THR A 63 -16.26 -4.21 -37.90
CA THR A 63 -15.46 -5.37 -38.33
C THR A 63 -15.33 -6.44 -37.26
N PHE A 64 -15.28 -6.04 -35.99
CA PHE A 64 -15.22 -6.96 -34.87
C PHE A 64 -15.99 -6.43 -33.66
N VAL A 65 -16.40 -7.35 -32.81
CA VAL A 65 -17.08 -7.07 -31.54
C VAL A 65 -16.28 -7.69 -30.40
N ILE A 66 -16.06 -6.92 -29.34
CA ILE A 66 -15.53 -7.43 -28.07
C ILE A 66 -16.71 -7.60 -27.12
N PHE A 67 -17.00 -8.84 -26.74
CA PHE A 67 -17.95 -9.13 -25.68
C PHE A 67 -17.18 -9.37 -24.39
N GLN A 68 -17.50 -8.62 -23.33
CA GLN A 68 -16.86 -8.76 -22.03
C GLN A 68 -17.89 -9.01 -20.92
N ILE A 69 -17.51 -9.83 -19.94
CA ILE A 69 -18.24 -10.11 -18.71
C ILE A 69 -17.33 -9.84 -17.52
N HIS A 70 -17.92 -9.30 -16.46
CA HIS A 70 -17.22 -9.03 -15.21
C HIS A 70 -18.04 -9.48 -14.00
N SER A 71 -17.37 -10.16 -13.08
CA SER A 71 -17.83 -10.56 -11.74
C SER A 71 -16.79 -10.14 -10.68
N GLN A 72 -17.16 -10.15 -9.40
CA GLN A 72 -16.22 -9.70 -8.35
C GLN A 72 -15.10 -10.69 -8.02
N TYR A 73 -15.43 -11.96 -7.78
CA TYR A 73 -14.41 -12.96 -7.39
C TYR A 73 -14.73 -14.37 -7.87
N GLN A 74 -16.01 -14.65 -8.14
CA GLN A 74 -16.49 -15.91 -8.70
C GLN A 74 -16.21 -15.98 -10.19
N ASN A 75 -15.80 -17.15 -10.68
CA ASN A 75 -15.38 -17.28 -12.06
C ASN A 75 -16.58 -17.51 -12.98
N THR A 76 -16.60 -16.80 -14.10
CA THR A 76 -17.57 -17.02 -15.17
C THR A 76 -16.85 -17.43 -16.46
N THR A 77 -17.52 -18.24 -17.27
CA THR A 77 -17.00 -18.67 -18.57
C THR A 77 -17.83 -18.04 -19.68
N ILE A 78 -17.14 -17.52 -20.69
CA ILE A 78 -17.75 -17.13 -21.97
C ILE A 78 -17.19 -18.06 -23.05
N SER A 79 -18.06 -18.57 -23.93
CA SER A 79 -17.64 -19.36 -25.09
C SER A 79 -18.37 -18.98 -26.38
N PHE A 80 -17.76 -19.28 -27.52
CA PHE A 80 -18.40 -19.17 -28.84
C PHE A 80 -19.37 -20.31 -29.14
N SER A 81 -19.29 -21.42 -28.41
CA SER A 81 -20.10 -22.63 -28.60
C SER A 81 -20.61 -23.18 -27.27
N GLU A 82 -21.73 -23.89 -27.30
CA GLU A 82 -22.29 -24.58 -26.13
C GLU A 82 -21.29 -25.55 -25.48
N THR A 83 -20.44 -26.19 -26.30
CA THR A 83 -19.34 -27.01 -25.80
C THR A 83 -18.12 -26.15 -25.51
N LEU A 84 -17.57 -26.31 -24.30
CA LEU A 84 -16.36 -25.63 -23.87
C LEU A 84 -15.14 -26.22 -24.57
N LEU A 85 -14.64 -25.49 -25.55
CA LEU A 85 -13.43 -25.80 -26.29
C LEU A 85 -12.30 -24.87 -25.80
N PRO A 86 -11.10 -25.39 -25.48
CA PRO A 86 -10.01 -24.57 -24.91
C PRO A 86 -9.66 -23.32 -25.72
N ASN A 87 -9.76 -23.38 -27.05
CA ASN A 87 -9.46 -22.28 -27.96
C ASN A 87 -10.65 -21.34 -28.24
N ALA A 88 -11.83 -21.64 -27.69
CA ALA A 88 -13.08 -20.92 -27.97
C ALA A 88 -13.86 -20.56 -26.70
N SER A 89 -13.26 -20.80 -25.51
CA SER A 89 -13.85 -20.48 -24.22
C SER A 89 -12.80 -19.87 -23.30
N VAL A 90 -13.21 -18.90 -22.48
CA VAL A 90 -12.34 -18.28 -21.47
C VAL A 90 -13.08 -18.19 -20.16
N THR A 91 -12.41 -18.60 -19.08
CA THR A 91 -12.96 -18.59 -17.71
C THR A 91 -12.19 -17.60 -16.82
N GLY A 92 -12.90 -16.83 -16.00
CA GLY A 92 -12.32 -15.92 -15.01
C GLY A 92 -13.31 -14.87 -14.50
N THR A 93 -12.82 -13.90 -13.73
CA THR A 93 -13.65 -12.82 -13.18
C THR A 93 -13.89 -11.68 -14.15
N ASP A 94 -12.85 -11.25 -14.87
CA ASP A 94 -12.93 -10.22 -15.90
C ASP A 94 -12.45 -10.79 -17.22
N LYS A 95 -13.37 -11.23 -18.08
CA LYS A 95 -13.02 -11.91 -19.33
C LYS A 95 -13.82 -11.38 -20.50
N GLY A 96 -13.25 -11.47 -21.68
CA GLY A 96 -13.91 -11.18 -22.93
C GLY A 96 -13.36 -11.94 -24.11
N LEU A 97 -14.16 -11.94 -25.18
CA LEU A 97 -13.90 -12.62 -26.44
C LEU A 97 -14.04 -11.65 -27.60
N VAL A 98 -13.15 -11.79 -28.59
CA VAL A 98 -13.23 -11.03 -29.85
C VAL A 98 -13.93 -11.87 -30.92
N SER A 99 -15.07 -11.37 -31.41
CA SER A 99 -15.77 -11.93 -32.57
C SER A 99 -15.41 -11.13 -33.83
N ILE A 100 -14.58 -11.68 -34.69
CA ILE A 100 -14.33 -11.13 -36.04
C ILE A 100 -15.55 -11.43 -36.93
N LEU A 101 -16.12 -10.39 -37.55
CA LEU A 101 -17.36 -10.50 -38.31
C LEU A 101 -17.09 -10.88 -39.76
N ARG A 102 -17.90 -11.83 -40.27
CA ARG A 102 -17.93 -12.15 -41.70
C ARG A 102 -18.65 -11.04 -42.48
N PRO A 103 -18.40 -10.88 -43.80
CA PRO A 103 -18.95 -9.76 -44.60
C PRO A 103 -20.44 -9.48 -44.38
N GLU A 104 -21.29 -10.51 -44.46
CA GLU A 104 -22.76 -10.40 -44.33
C GLU A 104 -23.28 -10.72 -42.91
N GLN A 105 -22.41 -10.84 -41.91
CA GLN A 105 -22.82 -11.19 -40.56
C GLN A 105 -23.44 -9.98 -39.85
N SER A 106 -24.69 -10.14 -39.41
CA SER A 106 -25.47 -9.13 -38.67
C SER A 106 -25.83 -9.57 -37.24
N MET A 107 -25.38 -10.74 -36.81
CA MET A 107 -25.63 -11.28 -35.47
C MET A 107 -24.41 -12.00 -34.89
N CYS A 108 -24.25 -11.90 -33.58
CA CYS A 108 -23.27 -12.65 -32.78
C CYS A 108 -23.97 -13.34 -31.62
N THR A 109 -23.51 -14.54 -31.28
CA THR A 109 -24.00 -15.37 -30.20
C THR A 109 -22.83 -15.80 -29.33
N TRP A 110 -23.01 -15.76 -28.01
CA TRP A 110 -22.06 -16.26 -27.02
C TRP A 110 -22.82 -17.07 -25.97
N HIS A 111 -22.16 -18.04 -25.37
CA HIS A 111 -22.73 -18.83 -24.27
C HIS A 111 -22.04 -18.45 -22.97
N LEU A 112 -22.85 -18.21 -21.94
CA LEU A 112 -22.41 -17.79 -20.62
C LEU A 112 -22.75 -18.87 -19.60
N GLU A 113 -21.77 -19.23 -18.79
CA GLU A 113 -21.97 -20.21 -17.73
C GLU A 113 -21.16 -19.86 -16.48
N THR A 114 -21.56 -20.45 -15.36
CA THR A 114 -20.77 -20.44 -14.12
C THR A 114 -20.66 -21.86 -13.58
N LEU A 115 -19.47 -22.19 -13.07
CA LEU A 115 -19.24 -23.45 -12.37
C LEU A 115 -19.48 -23.33 -10.86
N ASP A 116 -19.62 -22.11 -10.36
CA ASP A 116 -19.82 -21.81 -8.95
C ASP A 116 -21.20 -22.29 -8.46
N PRO A 117 -21.29 -22.72 -7.19
CA PRO A 117 -22.54 -23.24 -6.63
C PRO A 117 -23.54 -22.12 -6.29
N GLU A 118 -23.05 -20.93 -5.97
CA GLU A 118 -23.86 -19.76 -5.67
C GLU A 118 -24.13 -18.94 -6.94
N PRO A 119 -25.29 -18.26 -7.04
CA PRO A 119 -25.54 -17.35 -8.13
C PRO A 119 -24.51 -16.22 -8.18
N VAL A 120 -23.95 -15.97 -9.38
CA VAL A 120 -22.91 -14.97 -9.60
C VAL A 120 -23.53 -13.72 -10.22
N GLN A 121 -23.36 -12.55 -9.60
CA GLN A 121 -23.73 -11.29 -10.25
C GLN A 121 -22.68 -10.88 -11.27
N ASN A 122 -23.16 -10.45 -12.43
CA ASN A 122 -22.31 -10.10 -13.55
C ASN A 122 -22.77 -8.81 -14.20
N VAL A 123 -21.82 -8.09 -14.78
CA VAL A 123 -22.09 -7.05 -15.77
C VAL A 123 -21.44 -7.45 -17.09
N ALA A 124 -22.22 -7.42 -18.16
CA ALA A 124 -21.74 -7.72 -19.50
C ALA A 124 -22.02 -6.56 -20.46
N ILE A 125 -21.14 -6.40 -21.45
CA ILE A 125 -21.27 -5.38 -22.50
C ILE A 125 -20.61 -5.85 -23.80
N PRO A 126 -21.31 -5.72 -24.95
CA PRO A 126 -20.68 -5.81 -26.26
C PRO A 126 -20.23 -4.44 -26.77
N LEU A 127 -18.98 -4.34 -27.21
CA LEU A 127 -18.37 -3.15 -27.82
C LEU A 127 -18.04 -3.43 -29.28
N SER A 128 -18.44 -2.53 -30.19
CA SER A 128 -18.22 -2.68 -31.63
C SER A 128 -17.11 -1.76 -32.13
N TYR A 129 -16.27 -2.28 -33.03
CA TYR A 129 -15.12 -1.56 -33.59
C TYR A 129 -15.06 -1.67 -35.11
N SER A 130 -14.39 -0.73 -35.75
CA SER A 130 -14.26 -0.57 -37.20
C SER A 130 -12.96 -1.18 -37.75
N GLU A 131 -12.82 -1.20 -39.08
CA GLU A 131 -11.61 -1.71 -39.76
C GLU A 131 -10.34 -0.92 -39.43
N SER A 132 -10.47 0.35 -39.06
CA SER A 132 -9.35 1.21 -38.69
C SER A 132 -8.93 1.06 -37.23
N ASP A 133 -9.74 0.41 -36.40
CA ASP A 133 -9.46 0.24 -34.98
C ASP A 133 -8.49 -0.94 -34.76
N PRO A 134 -7.43 -0.76 -33.94
CA PRO A 134 -6.52 -1.84 -33.62
C PRO A 134 -7.25 -2.97 -32.87
N ILE A 135 -6.82 -4.22 -33.09
CA ILE A 135 -7.42 -5.42 -32.50
C ILE A 135 -6.59 -5.85 -31.27
N PRO A 136 -7.10 -5.66 -30.03
CA PRO A 136 -6.43 -6.11 -28.81
C PRO A 136 -6.15 -7.61 -28.86
N GLY A 137 -4.91 -8.01 -28.56
CA GLY A 137 -4.52 -9.42 -28.56
C GLY A 137 -4.49 -10.12 -29.91
N GLY A 138 -4.61 -9.38 -31.02
CA GLY A 138 -4.60 -9.97 -32.38
C GLY A 138 -3.27 -10.63 -32.79
N CYS A 139 -2.22 -10.51 -31.98
CA CYS A 139 -0.93 -11.19 -32.14
C CYS A 139 -0.60 -12.03 -30.90
N ASN A 140 -1.59 -12.76 -30.37
CA ASN A 140 -1.39 -13.66 -29.25
C ASN A 140 -0.59 -14.92 -29.67
N LEU A 141 0.40 -15.27 -28.84
CA LEU A 141 1.20 -16.51 -28.95
C LEU A 141 1.33 -17.23 -27.60
N GLU A 142 0.81 -16.63 -26.51
CA GLU A 142 1.05 -17.07 -25.14
C GLU A 142 -0.20 -17.68 -24.48
N PHE A 143 -1.40 -17.23 -24.87
CA PHE A 143 -2.67 -17.63 -24.23
C PHE A 143 -3.52 -18.54 -25.13
N ASP A 144 -4.55 -19.16 -24.55
CA ASP A 144 -5.30 -20.27 -25.16
C ASP A 144 -6.18 -19.86 -26.36
N VAL A 145 -6.68 -18.62 -26.39
CA VAL A 145 -7.54 -18.11 -27.48
C VAL A 145 -6.73 -17.40 -28.56
N ASP A 146 -7.08 -17.60 -29.83
CA ASP A 146 -6.32 -17.05 -30.97
C ASP A 146 -6.17 -15.51 -30.93
N ILE A 147 -7.24 -14.82 -30.54
CA ILE A 147 -7.24 -13.36 -30.30
C ILE A 147 -7.65 -13.13 -28.86
N ASP A 148 -6.70 -12.66 -28.05
CA ASP A 148 -6.89 -12.53 -26.60
C ASP A 148 -6.93 -11.07 -26.13
N PRO A 149 -8.13 -10.47 -25.96
CA PRO A 149 -8.26 -9.08 -25.54
C PRO A 149 -8.10 -8.92 -24.02
N ASN A 150 -7.76 -9.98 -23.28
CA ASN A 150 -7.77 -10.00 -21.83
C ASN A 150 -6.46 -9.53 -21.23
N ILE A 151 -6.58 -8.87 -20.07
CA ILE A 151 -5.44 -8.53 -19.22
C ILE A 151 -5.35 -9.60 -18.13
N TYR A 152 -4.20 -10.25 -18.05
CA TYR A 152 -3.88 -11.23 -17.02
C TYR A 152 -3.21 -10.53 -15.85
N LEU A 153 -3.72 -10.79 -14.65
CA LEU A 153 -3.26 -10.16 -13.43
C LEU A 153 -2.69 -11.20 -12.48
N GLU A 154 -1.47 -10.96 -12.03
CA GLU A 154 -0.80 -11.74 -10.98
C GLU A 154 -0.42 -10.79 -9.85
N TYR A 155 -0.71 -11.15 -8.60
CA TYR A 155 -0.32 -10.32 -7.46
C TYR A 155 0.32 -11.13 -6.35
N ASN A 156 1.22 -10.46 -5.62
CA ASN A 156 1.79 -10.95 -4.37
C ASN A 156 1.77 -9.84 -3.31
N PHE A 157 2.39 -10.07 -2.15
CA PHE A 157 2.45 -9.08 -1.06
C PHE A 157 3.16 -7.77 -1.46
N PHE A 158 4.08 -7.82 -2.42
CA PHE A 158 4.94 -6.72 -2.83
C PHE A 158 4.38 -6.00 -4.06
N GLU A 159 4.09 -6.74 -5.13
CA GLU A 159 3.73 -6.19 -6.43
C GLU A 159 2.56 -6.91 -7.11
N THR A 160 1.83 -6.15 -7.91
CA THR A 160 0.77 -6.60 -8.81
C THR A 160 1.26 -6.37 -10.23
N THR A 161 1.33 -7.43 -11.03
CA THR A 161 1.80 -7.38 -12.40
C THR A 161 0.65 -7.71 -13.34
N ILE A 162 0.45 -6.85 -14.33
CA ILE A 162 -0.44 -7.10 -15.45
C ILE A 162 0.37 -7.57 -16.66
N LYS A 163 -0.20 -8.48 -17.43
CA LYS A 163 0.33 -9.00 -18.70
C LYS A 163 -0.81 -9.05 -19.71
N PHE A 164 -0.52 -8.78 -20.98
CA PHE A 164 -1.52 -8.82 -22.04
C PHE A 164 -0.86 -9.20 -23.37
N ALA A 165 -1.64 -9.80 -24.26
CA ALA A 165 -1.17 -10.16 -25.60
C ALA A 165 -1.00 -8.91 -26.46
N PRO A 166 0.03 -8.83 -27.33
CA PRO A 166 0.18 -7.71 -28.24
C PRO A 166 -0.99 -7.60 -29.24
N ALA A 167 -1.36 -6.37 -29.57
CA ALA A 167 -2.41 -6.07 -30.53
C ALA A 167 -1.91 -6.20 -31.98
N ASN A 168 -2.87 -6.35 -32.91
CA ASN A 168 -2.63 -6.26 -34.35
C ASN A 168 -3.35 -5.05 -34.96
N LEU A 169 -3.00 -4.69 -36.20
CA LEU A 169 -3.73 -3.68 -36.95
C LEU A 169 -5.14 -4.18 -37.31
N GLY A 170 -6.10 -3.27 -37.36
CA GLY A 170 -7.44 -3.57 -37.87
C GLY A 170 -7.43 -3.91 -39.36
N TYR A 171 -8.40 -4.70 -39.79
CA TYR A 171 -8.58 -5.10 -41.18
C TYR A 171 -10.07 -5.24 -41.53
N ALA A 172 -10.38 -5.14 -42.82
CA ALA A 172 -11.74 -5.22 -43.36
C ALA A 172 -12.34 -6.63 -43.22
N ARG A 173 -13.68 -6.73 -43.19
CA ARG A 173 -14.36 -8.03 -43.14
C ARG A 173 -13.97 -8.90 -44.34
N GLY A 174 -13.58 -10.15 -44.07
CA GLY A 174 -13.19 -11.11 -45.11
C GLY A 174 -11.79 -10.90 -45.70
N ALA A 175 -11.05 -9.89 -45.25
CA ALA A 175 -9.62 -9.77 -45.52
C ALA A 175 -8.81 -10.65 -44.56
N ASP A 176 -7.62 -11.09 -44.99
CA ASP A 176 -6.70 -11.81 -44.14
C ASP A 176 -6.05 -10.88 -43.11
N PRO A 177 -5.83 -11.34 -41.86
CA PRO A 177 -5.19 -10.53 -40.83
C PRO A 177 -3.75 -10.17 -41.22
N PRO A 178 -3.29 -8.95 -40.94
CA PRO A 178 -1.90 -8.55 -41.14
C PRO A 178 -0.94 -9.47 -40.36
N SER A 179 0.18 -9.84 -40.98
CA SER A 179 1.15 -10.74 -40.35
C SER A 179 1.85 -10.09 -39.14
N CYS A 180 1.81 -10.76 -37.98
CA CYS A 180 2.52 -10.34 -36.78
C CYS A 180 4.05 -10.49 -36.94
N ASP A 181 4.81 -9.46 -36.56
CA ASP A 181 6.27 -9.49 -36.40
C ASP A 181 7.13 -9.89 -37.62
N VAL A 182 6.57 -9.83 -38.83
CA VAL A 182 7.32 -10.04 -40.08
C VAL A 182 8.10 -8.78 -40.52
N LYS A 183 7.55 -7.59 -40.24
CA LYS A 183 8.16 -6.30 -40.58
C LYS A 183 8.04 -5.34 -39.40
N THR A 184 9.02 -4.44 -39.24
CA THR A 184 9.01 -3.36 -38.24
C THR A 184 8.64 -2.00 -38.83
N GLY A 185 8.16 -1.99 -40.08
CA GLY A 185 7.78 -0.77 -40.81
C GLY A 185 6.45 -0.15 -40.34
N PRO A 186 6.04 0.98 -40.94
CA PRO A 186 4.81 1.70 -40.56
C PRO A 186 3.52 0.91 -40.85
N ASP A 187 3.58 -0.11 -41.70
CA ASP A 187 2.44 -0.98 -42.03
C ASP A 187 2.35 -2.21 -41.12
N SER A 188 3.09 -2.24 -40.02
CA SER A 188 3.05 -3.34 -39.06
C SER A 188 2.60 -2.88 -37.69
N ARG A 189 2.25 -3.86 -36.85
CA ARG A 189 1.86 -3.63 -35.45
C ARG A 189 2.89 -2.84 -34.63
N TRP A 190 4.14 -2.75 -35.08
CA TRP A 190 5.22 -2.05 -34.38
C TRP A 190 4.95 -0.54 -34.22
N ARG A 191 4.04 0.04 -35.03
CA ARG A 191 3.60 1.42 -34.84
C ARG A 191 2.67 1.64 -33.66
N LEU A 192 2.03 0.58 -33.15
CA LEU A 192 1.02 0.68 -32.11
C LEU A 192 1.66 1.06 -30.77
N GLN A 193 0.94 1.86 -29.99
CA GLN A 193 1.33 2.28 -28.65
C GLN A 193 0.29 1.80 -27.63
N TYR A 194 0.74 1.40 -26.46
CA TYR A 194 -0.13 0.88 -25.40
C TYR A 194 -0.12 1.83 -24.21
N ASP A 195 -1.22 2.53 -24.00
CA ASP A 195 -1.41 3.41 -22.87
C ASP A 195 -2.03 2.63 -21.71
N VAL A 196 -1.28 2.49 -20.62
CA VAL A 196 -1.70 1.74 -19.43
C VAL A 196 -2.33 2.70 -18.42
N TYR A 197 -3.56 2.38 -18.03
CA TYR A 197 -4.39 3.16 -17.12
C TYR A 197 -4.63 2.42 -15.81
N GLN A 198 -4.72 3.20 -14.74
CA GLN A 198 -5.02 2.73 -13.39
C GLN A 198 -6.17 3.55 -12.82
N TYR A 199 -7.15 2.87 -12.22
CA TYR A 199 -8.29 3.47 -11.56
C TYR A 199 -8.47 2.87 -10.17
N PHE A 200 -8.52 3.72 -9.14
CA PHE A 200 -8.71 3.28 -7.76
C PHE A 200 -10.19 3.32 -7.38
N LEU A 201 -10.68 2.23 -6.78
CA LEU A 201 -12.01 2.17 -6.17
C LEU A 201 -12.05 2.94 -4.83
N PRO A 202 -13.23 3.31 -4.32
CA PRO A 202 -13.36 3.87 -2.98
C PRO A 202 -12.72 2.99 -1.90
N GLU A 203 -12.00 3.60 -0.96
CA GLU A 203 -11.40 2.91 0.19
C GLU A 203 -12.45 2.28 1.09
N ASN A 204 -12.15 1.09 1.63
CA ASN A 204 -13.01 0.32 2.54
C ASN A 204 -14.37 -0.11 1.97
N ASP A 205 -14.58 0.04 0.65
CA ASP A 205 -15.77 -0.47 -0.03
C ASP A 205 -15.39 -1.69 -0.89
N LEU A 206 -15.81 -2.87 -0.41
CA LEU A 206 -15.61 -4.15 -1.09
C LEU A 206 -16.92 -4.71 -1.65
N THR A 207 -17.93 -3.86 -1.86
CA THR A 207 -19.23 -4.32 -2.37
C THR A 207 -19.18 -4.59 -3.88
N GLU A 208 -19.85 -5.66 -4.30
CA GLU A 208 -19.93 -6.07 -5.71
C GLU A 208 -20.56 -4.98 -6.59
N GLU A 209 -21.66 -4.37 -6.14
CA GLU A 209 -22.35 -3.32 -6.88
C GLU A 209 -21.45 -2.12 -7.21
N VAL A 210 -20.60 -1.72 -6.26
CA VAL A 210 -19.68 -0.58 -6.44
C VAL A 210 -18.61 -0.95 -7.45
N LEU A 211 -18.01 -2.13 -7.34
CA LEU A 211 -17.06 -2.62 -8.35
C LEU A 211 -17.69 -2.62 -9.75
N LEU A 212 -18.83 -3.28 -9.93
CA LEU A 212 -19.48 -3.44 -11.23
C LEU A 212 -19.88 -2.08 -11.82
N ARG A 213 -20.31 -1.12 -10.99
CA ARG A 213 -20.59 0.26 -11.43
C ARG A 213 -19.32 1.00 -11.89
N HIS A 214 -18.20 0.83 -11.19
CA HIS A 214 -16.95 1.49 -11.53
C HIS A 214 -16.25 0.85 -12.73
N LEU A 215 -16.43 -0.45 -12.97
CA LEU A 215 -15.98 -1.13 -14.19
C LEU A 215 -16.58 -0.53 -15.45
N GLN A 216 -17.81 -0.02 -15.40
CA GLN A 216 -18.44 0.65 -16.54
C GLN A 216 -17.59 1.82 -17.05
N ARG A 217 -17.03 2.61 -16.12
CA ARG A 217 -16.16 3.75 -16.42
C ARG A 217 -14.80 3.36 -17.00
N MET A 218 -14.48 2.07 -16.95
CA MET A 218 -13.21 1.49 -17.37
C MET A 218 -13.32 0.60 -18.61
N ALA A 219 -14.49 0.49 -19.25
CA ALA A 219 -14.69 -0.33 -20.44
C ALA A 219 -14.39 0.44 -21.74
N GLU A 220 -15.01 1.61 -21.91
CA GLU A 220 -14.91 2.40 -23.14
C GLU A 220 -13.71 3.36 -23.09
N VAL A 221 -12.99 3.48 -24.21
CA VAL A 221 -11.84 4.39 -24.36
C VAL A 221 -12.09 5.82 -23.83
N PRO A 222 -13.14 6.56 -24.24
CA PRO A 222 -13.36 7.92 -23.76
C PRO A 222 -13.62 7.97 -22.25
N GLN A 223 -14.28 6.95 -21.69
CA GLN A 223 -14.57 6.88 -20.26
C GLN A 223 -13.30 6.59 -19.46
N VAL A 224 -12.45 5.69 -19.93
CA VAL A 224 -11.14 5.39 -19.33
C VAL A 224 -10.28 6.66 -19.31
N GLN A 225 -10.19 7.36 -20.44
CA GLN A 225 -9.39 8.59 -20.56
C GLN A 225 -9.89 9.72 -19.67
N ALA A 226 -11.21 9.79 -19.41
CA ALA A 226 -11.81 10.81 -18.57
C ALA A 226 -11.69 10.52 -17.05
N ASN A 227 -11.69 9.25 -16.65
CA ASN A 227 -11.79 8.85 -15.25
C ASN A 227 -10.51 8.28 -14.64
N ALA A 228 -9.63 7.69 -15.45
CA ALA A 228 -8.45 6.97 -14.98
C ALA A 228 -7.14 7.75 -15.20
N VAL A 229 -6.12 7.38 -14.44
CA VAL A 229 -4.78 7.98 -14.55
C VAL A 229 -3.95 7.16 -15.52
N LYS A 230 -3.46 7.79 -16.58
CA LYS A 230 -2.47 7.20 -17.48
C LYS A 230 -1.13 7.09 -16.75
N VAL A 231 -0.63 5.86 -16.57
CA VAL A 231 0.60 5.59 -15.82
C VAL A 231 1.83 5.55 -16.73
N VAL A 232 1.71 4.88 -17.88
CA VAL A 232 2.82 4.71 -18.82
C VAL A 232 2.31 4.44 -20.23
N THR A 233 3.09 4.85 -21.23
CA THR A 233 2.92 4.40 -22.63
C THR A 233 4.02 3.39 -22.93
N LEU A 234 3.64 2.20 -23.37
CA LEU A 234 4.55 1.18 -23.87
C LEU A 234 4.59 1.24 -25.40
N THR A 235 5.78 1.03 -25.93
CA THR A 235 6.03 0.89 -27.36
C THR A 235 6.21 -0.59 -27.73
N ALA A 236 6.34 -0.90 -29.02
CA ALA A 236 6.55 -2.28 -29.46
C ALA A 236 7.88 -2.89 -28.97
N ASP A 237 8.86 -2.06 -28.62
CA ASP A 237 10.13 -2.50 -28.01
C ASP A 237 9.98 -2.88 -26.52
N ASP A 238 8.93 -2.38 -25.87
CA ASP A 238 8.67 -2.66 -24.46
C ASP A 238 7.92 -3.99 -24.30
N LYS A 239 8.16 -4.67 -23.18
CA LYS A 239 7.37 -5.86 -22.82
C LYS A 239 5.93 -5.44 -22.51
N THR A 240 4.95 -6.23 -22.95
CA THR A 240 3.51 -6.07 -22.63
C THR A 240 3.19 -6.51 -21.21
N SER A 241 4.03 -6.10 -20.26
CA SER A 241 3.89 -6.39 -18.85
C SER A 241 4.32 -5.19 -18.00
N VAL A 242 3.47 -4.83 -17.04
CA VAL A 242 3.69 -3.70 -16.15
C VAL A 242 3.42 -4.11 -14.71
N SER A 243 4.31 -3.71 -13.81
CA SER A 243 4.20 -3.99 -12.37
C SER A 243 3.82 -2.72 -11.60
N PHE A 244 3.02 -2.91 -10.56
CA PHE A 244 2.51 -1.88 -9.64
C PHE A 244 2.73 -2.34 -8.20
N SER A 245 2.79 -1.41 -7.26
CA SER A 245 2.82 -1.75 -5.83
C SER A 245 1.49 -2.36 -5.40
N SER A 246 1.51 -3.53 -4.74
CA SER A 246 0.28 -4.19 -4.30
C SER A 246 -0.36 -3.45 -3.13
N LEU A 247 -1.59 -2.97 -3.31
CA LEU A 247 -2.35 -2.30 -2.25
C LEU A 247 -3.39 -3.27 -1.70
N ARG A 248 -3.09 -3.91 -0.57
CA ARG A 248 -3.98 -4.93 -0.01
C ARG A 248 -5.27 -4.29 0.48
N GLY A 249 -6.41 -4.89 0.13
CA GLY A 249 -7.74 -4.42 0.52
C GLY A 249 -8.22 -3.18 -0.25
N GLN A 250 -7.37 -2.59 -1.08
CA GLN A 250 -7.71 -1.46 -1.93
C GLN A 250 -8.05 -1.98 -3.33
N GLY A 251 -9.27 -1.72 -3.79
CA GLY A 251 -9.68 -2.09 -5.13
C GLY A 251 -9.00 -1.24 -6.20
N VAL A 252 -8.47 -1.88 -7.23
CA VAL A 252 -7.83 -1.25 -8.38
C VAL A 252 -8.32 -1.90 -9.66
N ILE A 253 -8.72 -1.10 -10.64
CA ILE A 253 -9.03 -1.53 -12.00
C ILE A 253 -7.90 -1.07 -12.93
N TYR A 254 -7.35 -2.00 -13.69
CA TYR A 254 -6.36 -1.76 -14.72
C TYR A 254 -7.01 -1.88 -16.09
N ASN A 255 -6.65 -0.99 -17.00
CA ASN A 255 -6.99 -1.12 -18.40
C ASN A 255 -5.80 -0.69 -19.28
N VAL A 256 -5.74 -1.22 -20.49
CA VAL A 256 -4.77 -0.88 -21.51
C VAL A 256 -5.53 -0.40 -22.74
N ILE A 257 -5.18 0.77 -23.24
CA ILE A 257 -5.70 1.28 -24.52
C ILE A 257 -4.59 1.13 -25.54
N VAL A 258 -4.83 0.35 -26.58
CA VAL A 258 -3.98 0.34 -27.77
C VAL A 258 -4.39 1.49 -28.68
N ARG A 259 -3.42 2.28 -29.10
CA ARG A 259 -3.59 3.43 -29.99
C ARG A 259 -2.80 3.24 -31.27
N ASP A 260 -3.45 3.53 -32.39
CA ASP A 260 -2.78 3.71 -33.66
C ASP A 260 -2.46 5.20 -33.88
N PRO A 261 -1.18 5.61 -33.81
CA PRO A 261 -0.81 7.02 -34.01
C PRO A 261 -0.99 7.50 -35.46
N PHE A 262 -1.07 6.59 -36.44
CA PHE A 262 -1.22 6.93 -37.85
C PHE A 262 -2.69 7.20 -38.21
N LEU A 263 -3.59 6.31 -37.77
CA LEU A 263 -5.04 6.44 -38.02
C LEU A 263 -5.75 7.25 -36.92
N ASN A 264 -5.07 7.53 -35.81
CA ASN A 264 -5.61 8.19 -34.63
C ASN A 264 -6.85 7.49 -34.05
N THR A 265 -6.89 6.17 -34.20
CA THR A 265 -7.90 5.25 -33.65
C THR A 265 -7.36 4.57 -32.41
N SER A 266 -8.26 4.04 -31.58
CA SER A 266 -7.86 3.39 -30.33
C SER A 266 -8.92 2.44 -29.84
N THR A 267 -8.47 1.34 -29.25
CA THR A 267 -9.30 0.27 -28.72
C THR A 267 -8.84 -0.06 -27.31
N ALA A 268 -9.79 -0.33 -26.41
CA ALA A 268 -9.50 -0.76 -25.06
C ALA A 268 -9.40 -2.30 -25.00
N TYR A 269 -8.45 -2.80 -24.19
CA TYR A 269 -8.47 -4.19 -23.73
C TYR A 269 -9.61 -4.38 -22.72
N VAL A 270 -9.92 -5.63 -22.40
CA VAL A 270 -10.87 -5.96 -21.35
C VAL A 270 -10.26 -5.54 -20.00
N PRO A 271 -10.90 -4.64 -19.23
CA PRO A 271 -10.36 -4.19 -17.96
C PRO A 271 -10.32 -5.34 -16.96
N THR A 272 -9.30 -5.37 -16.09
CA THR A 272 -9.20 -6.35 -15.01
C THR A 272 -9.08 -5.66 -13.67
N HIS A 273 -9.64 -6.25 -12.62
CA HIS A 273 -9.61 -5.67 -11.28
C HIS A 273 -8.93 -6.58 -10.26
N THR A 274 -8.48 -5.99 -9.16
CA THR A 274 -7.95 -6.72 -8.01
C THR A 274 -8.05 -5.91 -6.73
N TYR A 275 -8.10 -6.60 -5.59
CA TYR A 275 -7.94 -6.05 -4.25
C TYR A 275 -6.60 -6.45 -3.61
N ALA A 276 -5.73 -7.12 -4.37
CA ALA A 276 -4.48 -7.75 -3.90
C ALA A 276 -4.66 -8.66 -2.67
N CYS A 277 -5.85 -9.25 -2.54
CA CYS A 277 -6.26 -10.22 -1.53
C CYS A 277 -7.32 -11.16 -2.12
N SER A 278 -7.53 -12.31 -1.48
CA SER A 278 -8.57 -13.28 -1.85
C SER A 278 -9.79 -13.10 -0.95
N PHE A 279 -10.99 -13.26 -1.50
CA PHE A 279 -12.24 -13.30 -0.73
C PHE A 279 -12.50 -14.68 -0.13
N GLU A 280 -11.97 -15.74 -0.74
CA GLU A 280 -12.20 -17.15 -0.36
C GLU A 280 -11.23 -17.67 0.70
N ALA A 281 -10.09 -17.00 0.91
CA ALA A 281 -9.08 -17.45 1.85
C ALA A 281 -9.59 -17.46 3.30
N GLU A 282 -9.44 -18.58 4.02
CA GLU A 282 -9.88 -18.69 5.42
C GLU A 282 -9.12 -17.72 6.36
N GLU A 283 -7.83 -17.49 6.11
CA GLU A 283 -7.01 -16.54 6.88
C GLU A 283 -6.51 -15.38 6.00
N GLY A 284 -6.78 -14.14 6.44
CA GLY A 284 -6.30 -12.93 5.77
C GLY A 284 -7.04 -12.63 4.47
N ASN A 285 -8.34 -12.94 4.43
CA ASN A 285 -9.23 -12.48 3.37
C ASN A 285 -9.30 -10.94 3.29
N CYS A 286 -9.92 -10.45 2.22
CA CYS A 286 -10.11 -9.02 2.01
C CYS A 286 -10.88 -8.34 3.17
N SER A 287 -11.81 -9.04 3.81
CA SER A 287 -12.66 -8.49 4.89
C SER A 287 -11.98 -8.43 6.27
N SER A 288 -11.01 -9.31 6.54
CA SER A 288 -10.23 -9.38 7.79
C SER A 288 -8.77 -9.04 7.54
N LEU A 289 -8.55 -7.97 6.79
CA LEU A 289 -7.21 -7.56 6.40
C LEU A 289 -6.33 -7.30 7.63
N GLY A 290 -5.06 -7.64 7.57
CA GLY A 290 -4.10 -7.34 8.64
C GLY A 290 -4.21 -8.21 9.91
N ARG A 291 -3.07 -8.76 10.34
CA ARG A 291 -2.99 -9.64 11.51
C ARG A 291 -3.20 -8.86 12.80
N VAL A 292 -3.84 -9.50 13.79
CA VAL A 292 -4.02 -8.96 15.15
C VAL A 292 -2.68 -8.55 15.77
N SER A 293 -1.62 -9.34 15.55
CA SER A 293 -0.26 -9.03 16.00
C SER A 293 0.26 -7.67 15.50
N THR A 294 -0.08 -7.30 14.27
CA THR A 294 0.34 -6.03 13.65
C THR A 294 -0.44 -4.86 14.24
N LYS A 295 -1.75 -5.04 14.44
CA LYS A 295 -2.64 -4.06 15.11
C LYS A 295 -2.16 -3.77 16.54
N VAL A 296 -1.86 -4.82 17.32
CA VAL A 296 -1.34 -4.69 18.69
C VAL A 296 0.03 -4.01 18.69
N PHE A 297 0.92 -4.39 17.77
CA PHE A 297 2.25 -3.80 17.69
C PHE A 297 2.20 -2.29 17.37
N PHE A 298 1.49 -1.89 16.31
CA PHE A 298 1.42 -0.50 15.92
C PHE A 298 0.65 0.38 16.92
N THR A 299 -0.38 -0.15 17.62
CA THR A 299 -1.07 0.62 18.68
C THR A 299 -0.17 0.93 19.86
N LEU A 300 0.62 -0.06 20.34
CA LEU A 300 1.62 0.18 21.40
C LEU A 300 2.67 1.19 20.95
N PHE A 301 3.12 1.10 19.69
CA PHE A 301 4.06 2.05 19.09
C PHE A 301 3.47 3.45 18.93
N ALA A 302 2.19 3.59 18.63
CA ALA A 302 1.52 4.88 18.55
C ALA A 302 1.39 5.54 19.92
N LEU A 303 1.10 4.79 20.99
CA LEU A 303 1.09 5.34 22.35
C LEU A 303 2.47 5.88 22.76
N LEU A 304 3.52 5.10 22.48
CA LEU A 304 4.89 5.51 22.74
C LEU A 304 5.32 6.68 21.83
N GLY A 305 4.92 6.65 20.56
CA GLY A 305 5.15 7.70 19.58
C GLY A 305 4.49 9.02 19.96
N LEU A 306 3.26 8.99 20.46
CA LEU A 306 2.54 10.15 20.97
C LEU A 306 3.25 10.73 22.20
N PHE A 307 3.69 9.88 23.13
CA PHE A 307 4.49 10.32 24.27
C PHE A 307 5.78 11.04 23.82
N ILE A 308 6.49 10.47 22.85
CA ILE A 308 7.73 11.06 22.32
C ILE A 308 7.45 12.34 21.54
N CYS A 309 6.33 12.41 20.82
CA CYS A 309 5.90 13.60 20.07
C CYS A 309 5.73 14.83 20.96
N PHE A 310 5.26 14.68 22.20
CA PHE A 310 5.04 15.81 23.12
C PHE A 310 6.12 15.97 24.21
N PHE A 311 6.80 14.89 24.59
CA PHE A 311 7.70 14.88 25.75
C PHE A 311 9.10 14.29 25.46
N GLY A 312 9.39 13.88 24.23
CA GLY A 312 10.61 13.14 23.88
C GLY A 312 11.90 13.84 24.31
N HIS A 313 12.06 15.11 23.92
CA HIS A 313 13.28 15.87 24.25
C HIS A 313 13.53 15.99 25.77
N ARG A 314 12.47 16.15 26.57
CA ARG A 314 12.58 16.21 28.04
C ARG A 314 13.01 14.86 28.61
N PHE A 315 12.43 13.78 28.11
CA PHE A 315 12.72 12.40 28.52
C PHE A 315 13.74 11.75 27.60
N TRP A 316 14.90 12.39 27.46
CA TRP A 316 15.99 11.99 26.56
C TRP A 316 16.34 10.48 26.58
N LYS A 317 16.34 9.84 27.76
CA LYS A 317 16.61 8.40 27.87
C LYS A 317 15.58 7.54 27.14
N THR A 318 14.30 7.92 27.22
CA THR A 318 13.20 7.20 26.56
C THR A 318 13.24 7.40 25.06
N GLU A 319 13.57 8.61 24.61
CA GLU A 319 13.76 8.93 23.20
C GLU A 319 14.92 8.13 22.60
N LEU A 320 16.08 8.09 23.26
CA LEU A 320 17.22 7.29 22.81
C LEU A 320 16.91 5.81 22.73
N PHE A 321 16.21 5.26 23.73
CA PHE A 321 15.77 3.87 23.67
C PHE A 321 14.89 3.61 22.43
N PHE A 322 13.96 4.53 22.16
CA PHE A 322 13.03 4.40 21.06
C PHE A 322 13.68 4.52 19.67
N ILE A 323 14.56 5.50 19.51
CA ILE A 323 15.33 5.71 18.29
C ILE A 323 16.25 4.52 18.02
N GLY A 324 16.93 4.01 19.05
CA GLY A 324 17.73 2.80 18.95
C GLY A 324 16.88 1.56 18.60
N PHE A 325 15.67 1.47 19.15
CA PHE A 325 14.72 0.42 18.81
C PHE A 325 14.35 0.43 17.34
N ILE A 326 13.91 1.58 16.80
CA ILE A 326 13.50 1.70 15.41
C ILE A 326 14.67 1.40 14.49
N PHE A 327 15.84 1.98 14.78
CA PHE A 327 17.03 1.84 13.94
C PHE A 327 17.46 0.36 13.84
N VAL A 328 17.72 -0.30 14.97
CA VAL A 328 18.16 -1.70 14.96
C VAL A 328 17.04 -2.65 14.52
N GLY A 329 15.81 -2.39 14.97
CA GLY A 329 14.64 -3.18 14.59
C GLY A 329 14.40 -3.20 13.08
N PHE A 330 14.55 -2.06 12.40
CA PHE A 330 14.39 -1.94 10.95
C PHE A 330 15.44 -2.77 10.18
N PHE A 331 16.73 -2.59 10.48
CA PHE A 331 17.79 -3.36 9.83
C PHE A 331 17.66 -4.87 10.10
N PHE A 332 17.33 -5.24 11.34
CA PHE A 332 17.17 -6.64 11.70
C PHE A 332 15.92 -7.25 11.05
N TYR A 333 14.83 -6.49 10.91
CA TYR A 333 13.65 -6.93 10.16
C TYR A 333 14.00 -7.26 8.70
N ILE A 334 14.77 -6.40 8.04
CA ILE A 334 15.24 -6.64 6.68
C ILE A 334 16.11 -7.90 6.63
N LEU A 335 17.08 -8.02 7.54
CA LEU A 335 18.01 -9.14 7.60
C LEU A 335 17.28 -10.49 7.80
N ILE A 336 16.39 -10.58 8.79
CA ILE A 336 15.62 -11.81 9.05
C ILE A 336 14.74 -12.14 7.84
N THR A 337 14.04 -11.15 7.29
CA THR A 337 13.12 -11.39 6.16
C THR A 337 13.86 -11.88 4.92
N ARG A 338 15.08 -11.39 4.68
CA ARG A 338 15.91 -11.81 3.53
C ARG A 338 16.59 -13.16 3.74
N LEU A 339 17.02 -13.47 4.97
CA LEU A 339 17.84 -14.65 5.25
C LEU A 339 17.05 -15.87 5.75
N THR A 340 15.83 -15.68 6.25
CA THR A 340 15.10 -16.76 6.92
C THR A 340 13.62 -16.81 6.52
N PRO A 341 13.06 -18.01 6.24
CA PRO A 341 11.64 -18.20 5.94
C PRO A 341 10.80 -18.35 7.22
N ILE A 342 10.97 -17.46 8.20
CA ILE A 342 10.26 -17.52 9.48
C ILE A 342 8.86 -16.91 9.33
N LYS A 343 7.86 -17.52 10.01
CA LYS A 343 6.48 -16.99 10.10
C LYS A 343 6.47 -15.53 10.58
N TYR A 344 5.55 -14.74 10.03
CA TYR A 344 5.49 -13.28 10.29
C TYR A 344 5.41 -12.93 11.79
N ASP A 345 4.61 -13.62 12.58
CA ASP A 345 4.42 -13.27 14.01
C ASP A 345 5.70 -13.52 14.82
N VAL A 346 6.41 -14.60 14.53
CA VAL A 346 7.71 -14.89 15.13
C VAL A 346 8.75 -13.86 14.69
N ARG A 347 8.73 -13.47 13.41
CA ARG A 347 9.60 -12.41 12.88
C ARG A 347 9.36 -11.08 13.60
N LEU A 348 8.10 -10.72 13.85
CA LEU A 348 7.74 -9.50 14.58
C LEU A 348 8.26 -9.53 16.03
N ILE A 349 8.15 -10.68 16.72
CA ILE A 349 8.68 -10.84 18.08
C ILE A 349 10.21 -10.70 18.10
N VAL A 350 10.91 -11.41 17.20
CA VAL A 350 12.37 -11.40 17.15
C VAL A 350 12.90 -9.99 16.81
N THR A 351 12.21 -9.26 15.92
CA THR A 351 12.56 -7.87 15.61
C THR A 351 12.32 -6.92 16.76
N ALA A 352 11.26 -7.13 17.55
CA ALA A 352 11.03 -6.38 18.77
C ALA A 352 12.11 -6.64 19.85
N VAL A 353 12.59 -7.88 19.98
CA VAL A 353 13.70 -8.22 20.88
C VAL A 353 14.99 -7.54 20.42
N ALA A 354 15.33 -7.65 19.14
CA ALA A 354 16.52 -7.01 18.58
C ALA A 354 16.48 -5.48 18.68
N GLY A 355 15.32 -4.87 18.41
CA GLY A 355 15.09 -3.44 18.63
C GLY A 355 15.30 -3.05 20.09
N SER A 356 14.77 -3.82 21.04
CA SER A 356 14.94 -3.56 22.47
C SER A 356 16.41 -3.58 22.89
N ILE A 357 17.19 -4.54 22.37
CA ILE A 357 18.65 -4.60 22.57
C ILE A 357 19.33 -3.36 21.98
N GLY A 358 18.92 -2.94 20.77
CA GLY A 358 19.41 -1.72 20.12
C GLY A 358 19.14 -0.44 20.92
N GLY A 359 17.93 -0.32 21.47
CA GLY A 359 17.55 0.79 22.35
C GLY A 359 18.38 0.84 23.63
N ILE A 360 18.55 -0.31 24.30
CA ILE A 360 19.41 -0.41 25.50
C ILE A 360 20.85 -0.04 25.16
N PHE A 361 21.36 -0.54 24.03
CA PHE A 361 22.72 -0.26 23.59
C PHE A 361 22.95 1.24 23.34
N LEU A 362 22.03 1.92 22.65
CA LEU A 362 22.17 3.35 22.38
C LEU A 362 22.12 4.18 23.66
N VAL A 363 21.22 3.85 24.59
CA VAL A 363 21.15 4.49 25.91
C VAL A 363 22.42 4.22 26.73
N ALA A 364 22.94 2.99 26.72
CA ALA A 364 24.14 2.62 27.42
C ALA A 364 25.38 3.33 26.85
N ALA A 365 25.49 3.44 25.53
CA ALA A 365 26.56 4.15 24.85
C ALA A 365 26.56 5.64 25.23
N TRP A 366 25.39 6.29 25.19
CA TRP A 366 25.25 7.67 25.66
C TRP A 366 25.60 7.80 27.16
N TRP A 367 25.07 6.91 28.00
CA TRP A 367 25.29 6.97 29.45
C TRP A 367 26.78 6.81 29.81
N ARG A 368 27.47 5.87 29.15
CA ARG A 368 28.87 5.51 29.41
C ARG A 368 29.87 6.49 28.82
N PHE A 369 29.70 6.87 27.55
CA PHE A 369 30.69 7.66 26.81
C PHE A 369 30.29 9.13 26.61
N GLY A 370 29.01 9.48 26.81
CA GLY A 370 28.52 10.84 26.59
C GLY A 370 28.61 11.31 25.14
N VAL A 371 28.68 10.37 24.18
CA VAL A 371 28.83 10.69 22.75
C VAL A 371 27.50 11.16 22.19
N LEU A 372 27.24 12.46 22.33
CA LEU A 372 26.02 13.10 21.85
C LEU A 372 25.92 13.09 20.32
N THR A 373 27.03 13.30 19.62
CA THR A 373 27.08 13.39 18.14
C THR A 373 26.59 12.11 17.46
N LEU A 374 27.04 10.94 17.92
CA LEU A 374 26.61 9.64 17.39
C LEU A 374 25.10 9.42 17.62
N CYS A 375 24.59 9.76 18.80
CA CYS A 375 23.17 9.62 19.10
C CYS A 375 22.34 10.54 18.19
N MET A 376 22.77 11.78 18.03
CA MET A 376 22.10 12.75 17.16
C MET A 376 22.19 12.40 15.68
N LEU A 377 23.25 11.70 15.26
CA LEU A 377 23.36 11.14 13.92
C LEU A 377 22.25 10.09 13.70
N CYS A 378 22.03 9.16 14.63
CA CYS A 378 20.94 8.18 14.54
C CYS A 378 19.56 8.85 14.48
N VAL A 379 19.32 9.86 15.33
CA VAL A 379 18.08 10.65 15.33
C VAL A 379 17.88 11.34 13.97
N GLY A 380 18.91 12.04 13.48
CA GLY A 380 18.85 12.75 12.21
C GLY A 380 18.73 11.83 11.00
N LEU A 381 19.34 10.66 11.02
CA LEU A 381 19.19 9.65 9.97
C LEU A 381 17.78 9.09 9.91
N LEU A 382 17.09 8.89 11.04
CA LEU A 382 15.69 8.45 11.03
C LEU A 382 14.76 9.54 10.47
N LEU A 383 14.97 10.80 10.86
CA LEU A 383 14.22 11.92 10.28
C LEU A 383 14.53 12.05 8.79
N GLY A 384 15.80 11.94 8.40
CA GLY A 384 16.24 11.94 7.01
C GLY A 384 15.65 10.78 6.20
N PHE A 385 15.55 9.59 6.78
CA PHE A 385 14.88 8.45 6.18
C PHE A 385 13.41 8.74 5.91
N LEU A 386 12.69 9.33 6.88
CA LEU A 386 11.29 9.71 6.70
C LEU A 386 11.13 10.78 5.60
N VAL A 387 11.98 11.81 5.59
CA VAL A 387 11.97 12.85 4.55
C VAL A 387 12.26 12.27 3.17
N ALA A 388 13.28 11.42 3.05
CA ALA A 388 13.59 10.73 1.79
C ALA A 388 12.41 9.86 1.33
N SER A 389 11.79 9.13 2.25
CA SER A 389 10.61 8.31 1.97
C SER A 389 9.44 9.15 1.42
N VAL A 390 9.18 10.32 2.03
CA VAL A 390 8.15 11.26 1.55
C VAL A 390 8.48 11.79 0.15
N VAL A 391 9.73 12.14 -0.14
CA VAL A 391 10.15 12.60 -1.48
C VAL A 391 9.89 11.52 -2.53
N PHE A 392 10.25 10.27 -2.27
CA PHE A 392 10.03 9.16 -3.20
C PHE A 392 8.59 8.66 -3.27
N PHE A 393 7.74 9.02 -2.29
CA PHE A 393 6.31 8.76 -2.34
C PHE A 393 5.58 9.72 -3.31
N THR A 394 6.16 10.87 -3.61
CA THR A 394 5.64 11.78 -4.66
C THR A 394 5.86 11.19 -6.06
N PRO A 395 5.23 11.75 -7.12
CA PRO A 395 5.45 11.30 -8.51
C PRO A 395 6.91 11.29 -8.96
N LEU A 396 7.81 11.98 -8.25
CA LEU A 396 9.26 11.92 -8.47
C LEU A 396 9.79 10.48 -8.36
N GLY A 397 9.24 9.65 -7.47
CA GLY A 397 9.71 8.27 -7.29
C GLY A 397 9.41 7.34 -8.46
N ASN A 398 8.45 7.70 -9.32
CA ASN A 398 8.04 6.91 -10.48
C ASN A 398 8.85 7.20 -11.76
N LEU A 399 9.82 8.11 -11.70
CA LEU A 399 10.67 8.42 -12.85
C LEU A 399 11.49 7.19 -13.26
N LYS A 400 11.64 6.99 -14.58
CA LYS A 400 12.37 5.85 -15.18
C LYS A 400 13.80 5.71 -14.63
N ILE A 401 14.44 6.83 -14.28
CA ILE A 401 15.81 6.84 -13.73
C ILE A 401 15.93 6.12 -12.37
N PHE A 402 14.87 6.13 -11.55
CA PHE A 402 14.86 5.50 -10.24
C PHE A 402 14.53 4.01 -10.26
N ARG A 403 14.29 3.43 -11.45
CA ARG A 403 14.19 1.97 -11.61
C ARG A 403 15.55 1.28 -11.46
N VAL A 404 16.65 2.03 -11.59
CA VAL A 404 18.00 1.53 -11.34
C VAL A 404 18.31 1.63 -9.83
N ASP A 405 18.56 0.50 -9.19
CA ASP A 405 18.75 0.43 -7.74
C ASP A 405 19.95 1.25 -7.24
N ALA A 406 21.06 1.26 -7.98
CA ALA A 406 22.22 2.06 -7.61
C ALA A 406 21.87 3.56 -7.52
N VAL A 407 21.16 4.08 -8.51
CA VAL A 407 20.76 5.50 -8.55
C VAL A 407 19.76 5.79 -7.43
N PHE A 408 18.77 4.92 -7.24
CA PHE A 408 17.77 5.08 -6.19
C PHE A 408 18.40 5.08 -4.80
N TRP A 409 19.20 4.07 -4.45
CA TRP A 409 19.77 3.98 -3.09
C TRP A 409 20.79 5.07 -2.82
N VAL A 410 21.61 5.46 -3.81
CA VAL A 410 22.54 6.59 -3.64
C VAL A 410 21.78 7.90 -3.40
N THR A 411 20.77 8.21 -4.23
CA THR A 411 19.97 9.43 -4.06
C THR A 411 19.19 9.43 -2.76
N PHE A 412 18.57 8.30 -2.38
CA PHE A 412 17.90 8.11 -1.11
C PHE A 412 18.84 8.34 0.08
N SER A 413 20.03 7.73 0.06
CA SER A 413 21.04 7.90 1.12
C SER A 413 21.56 9.34 1.19
N CYS A 414 21.76 10.01 0.05
CA CYS A 414 22.15 11.42 0.02
C CYS A 414 21.11 12.31 0.71
N ILE A 415 19.82 12.14 0.41
CA ILE A 415 18.74 12.89 1.06
C ILE A 415 18.69 12.58 2.56
N ALA A 416 18.82 11.30 2.94
CA ALA A 416 18.79 10.88 4.33
C ALA A 416 19.97 11.44 5.16
N ILE A 417 21.16 11.54 4.57
CA ILE A 417 22.36 12.10 5.23
C ILE A 417 22.34 13.64 5.23
N PHE A 418 21.70 14.26 4.26
CA PHE A 418 21.61 15.72 4.16
C PHE A 418 20.99 16.35 5.43
N ILE A 419 19.93 15.74 5.97
CA ILE A 419 19.25 16.23 7.17
C ILE A 419 20.17 16.33 8.40
N PRO A 420 20.84 15.25 8.88
CA PRO A 420 21.75 15.36 10.01
C PRO A 420 22.93 16.31 9.76
N VAL A 421 23.41 16.43 8.52
CA VAL A 421 24.51 17.36 8.17
C VAL A 421 24.08 18.81 8.31
N VAL A 422 22.92 19.19 7.76
CA VAL A 422 22.39 20.56 7.86
C VAL A 422 22.14 20.97 9.30
N PHE A 423 21.59 20.06 10.11
CA PHE A 423 21.29 20.34 11.51
C PHE A 423 22.44 20.04 12.48
N MET A 424 23.66 19.75 11.99
CA MET A 424 24.82 19.48 12.85
C MET A 424 25.13 20.64 13.80
N GLY A 425 24.89 21.88 13.36
CA GLY A 425 25.05 23.08 14.19
C GLY A 425 23.89 23.35 15.17
N CYS A 426 22.76 22.65 15.03
CA CYS A 426 21.51 22.90 15.78
C CYS A 426 20.87 21.58 16.26
N LEU A 427 21.64 20.76 16.97
CA LEU A 427 21.24 19.42 17.42
C LEU A 427 19.93 19.40 18.22
N ARG A 428 19.66 20.44 19.03
CA ARG A 428 18.39 20.54 19.76
C ARG A 428 17.19 20.64 18.84
N ILE A 429 17.29 21.44 17.77
CA ILE A 429 16.20 21.61 16.81
C ILE A 429 15.97 20.29 16.07
N LEU A 430 17.05 19.64 15.63
CA LEU A 430 16.98 18.31 15.01
C LEU A 430 16.21 17.32 15.87
N ASN A 431 16.51 17.30 17.17
CA ASN A 431 15.89 16.39 18.11
C ASN A 431 14.39 16.62 18.27
N ILE A 432 14.01 17.88 18.47
CA ILE A 432 12.61 18.27 18.66
C ILE A 432 11.81 18.02 17.37
N LEU A 433 12.38 18.33 16.20
CA LEU A 433 11.76 18.03 14.91
C LEU A 433 11.58 16.53 14.71
N SER A 434 12.62 15.74 15.00
CA SER A 434 12.58 14.28 14.90
C SER A 434 11.51 13.68 15.81
N CYS A 435 11.45 14.11 17.07
CA CYS A 435 10.38 13.70 18.00
C CYS A 435 8.99 13.98 17.43
N GLY A 436 8.77 15.20 16.93
CA GLY A 436 7.48 15.63 16.41
C GLY A 436 7.05 14.85 15.17
N PHE A 437 7.90 14.76 14.15
CA PHE A 437 7.57 14.07 12.90
C PHE A 437 7.51 12.56 13.04
N ILE A 438 8.52 11.93 13.65
CA ILE A 438 8.55 10.46 13.80
C ILE A 438 7.48 10.02 14.79
N GLY A 439 7.34 10.71 15.93
CA GLY A 439 6.35 10.37 16.95
C GLY A 439 4.91 10.45 16.44
N SER A 440 4.59 11.50 15.67
CA SER A 440 3.26 11.64 15.05
C SER A 440 3.03 10.68 13.89
N TYR A 441 4.05 10.36 13.08
CA TYR A 441 3.93 9.40 11.98
C TYR A 441 3.59 7.98 12.47
N LEU A 442 4.01 7.60 13.67
CA LEU A 442 3.61 6.31 14.24
C LEU A 442 2.12 6.21 14.56
N VAL A 443 1.48 7.34 14.86
CA VAL A 443 0.01 7.39 15.00
C VAL A 443 -0.64 7.12 13.64
N VAL A 444 -0.09 7.67 12.55
CA VAL A 444 -0.54 7.38 11.19
C VAL A 444 -0.43 5.89 10.88
N LEU A 445 0.71 5.25 11.19
CA LEU A 445 0.88 3.81 11.00
C LEU A 445 -0.10 2.96 11.81
N ALA A 446 -0.48 3.40 13.01
CA ALA A 446 -1.50 2.70 13.79
C ALA A 446 -2.88 2.87 13.17
N VAL A 447 -3.27 4.09 12.78
CA VAL A 447 -4.56 4.34 12.11
C VAL A 447 -4.68 3.51 10.83
N ASP A 448 -3.60 3.44 10.05
CA ASP A 448 -3.53 2.64 8.84
C ASP A 448 -3.83 1.15 9.08
N SER A 449 -3.34 0.60 10.20
CA SER A 449 -3.59 -0.82 10.54
C SER A 449 -5.07 -1.16 10.78
N TYR A 450 -5.94 -0.14 10.89
CA TYR A 450 -7.39 -0.30 11.04
C TYR A 450 -8.20 0.24 9.85
N LEU A 451 -7.75 1.34 9.22
CA LEU A 451 -8.51 2.04 8.17
C LEU A 451 -7.93 1.86 6.75
N TYR A 452 -6.77 1.20 6.60
CA TYR A 452 -6.08 0.92 5.32
C TYR A 452 -5.94 2.14 4.41
N THR A 453 -5.22 3.13 4.91
CA THR A 453 -4.93 4.39 4.21
C THR A 453 -3.71 4.28 3.31
N SER A 454 -3.50 5.24 2.43
CA SER A 454 -2.32 5.25 1.54
C SER A 454 -1.03 5.70 2.23
N LEU A 455 -1.11 6.36 3.38
CA LEU A 455 0.03 7.03 4.00
C LEU A 455 1.08 6.08 4.61
N SER A 456 0.71 4.85 4.99
CA SER A 456 1.71 3.88 5.47
C SER A 456 2.68 3.43 4.38
N TYR A 457 2.26 3.56 3.11
CA TYR A 457 3.07 3.22 1.96
C TYR A 457 4.27 4.15 1.77
N ILE A 458 4.31 5.32 2.44
CA ILE A 458 5.49 6.18 2.49
C ILE A 458 6.72 5.38 2.92
N THR A 459 6.64 4.66 4.05
CA THR A 459 7.74 3.82 4.53
C THR A 459 7.66 2.38 4.03
N LEU A 460 6.45 1.86 3.77
CA LEU A 460 6.28 0.48 3.31
C LEU A 460 6.88 0.26 1.93
N ASN A 461 6.78 1.20 0.99
CA ASN A 461 7.34 1.04 -0.36
C ASN A 461 8.88 0.94 -0.31
N ILE A 462 9.53 1.73 0.55
CA ILE A 462 10.98 1.64 0.77
C ILE A 462 11.35 0.27 1.37
N LEU A 463 10.57 -0.19 2.35
CA LEU A 463 10.76 -1.52 2.94
C LEU A 463 10.55 -2.63 1.90
N ARG A 464 9.49 -2.57 1.08
CA ARG A 464 9.23 -3.53 0.00
C ARG A 464 10.36 -3.58 -1.00
N ARG A 465 10.91 -2.43 -1.40
CA ARG A 465 12.09 -2.36 -2.27
C ARG A 465 13.34 -2.96 -1.63
N ALA A 466 13.52 -2.76 -0.33
CA ALA A 466 14.62 -3.39 0.42
C ALA A 466 14.44 -4.92 0.55
N LEU A 467 13.22 -5.44 0.45
CA LEU A 467 12.87 -6.85 0.65
C LEU A 467 12.67 -7.65 -0.65
N HIS A 468 12.29 -7.03 -1.75
CA HIS A 468 12.01 -7.68 -3.03
C HIS A 468 12.74 -6.98 -4.16
N VAL A 469 13.51 -7.73 -4.97
CA VAL A 469 14.37 -7.15 -6.01
C VAL A 469 13.54 -6.65 -7.20
N ASP A 470 12.47 -7.35 -7.57
CA ASP A 470 11.66 -6.99 -8.72
C ASP A 470 10.79 -5.74 -8.49
N PHE A 471 10.58 -5.37 -7.22
CA PHE A 471 9.82 -4.18 -6.84
C PHE A 471 10.41 -2.87 -7.40
N ARG A 472 11.69 -2.88 -7.84
CA ARG A 472 12.30 -1.75 -8.57
C ARG A 472 11.58 -1.37 -9.87
N ARG A 473 10.80 -2.29 -10.45
CA ARG A 473 10.01 -2.07 -11.68
C ARG A 473 8.59 -1.59 -11.38
N ALA A 474 8.14 -1.73 -10.13
CA ALA A 474 6.79 -1.43 -9.72
C ALA A 474 6.53 0.07 -9.65
N PHE A 475 5.42 0.52 -10.22
CA PHE A 475 4.92 1.88 -10.01
C PHE A 475 4.32 2.02 -8.59
N MET A 476 4.66 3.10 -7.90
CA MET A 476 4.29 3.34 -6.50
C MET A 476 3.06 4.25 -6.35
N ASN A 477 2.19 4.31 -7.36
CA ASN A 477 0.96 5.10 -7.29
C ASN A 477 0.05 4.57 -6.19
N VAL A 478 -0.54 5.49 -5.44
CA VAL A 478 -1.52 5.21 -4.39
C VAL A 478 -2.73 6.13 -4.56
N PRO A 479 -3.92 5.71 -4.12
CA PRO A 479 -5.07 6.61 -4.06
C PRO A 479 -4.80 7.72 -3.04
N PHE A 480 -5.31 8.92 -3.32
CA PHE A 480 -5.38 10.01 -2.35
C PHE A 480 -6.85 10.37 -2.16
N GLN A 481 -7.51 9.72 -1.19
CA GLN A 481 -8.94 9.90 -0.93
C GLN A 481 -9.21 10.74 0.32
N THR A 482 -10.48 10.93 0.64
CA THR A 482 -10.92 11.76 1.77
C THR A 482 -10.29 11.32 3.10
N ASN A 483 -10.16 10.02 3.35
CA ASN A 483 -9.54 9.53 4.58
C ASN A 483 -8.06 9.92 4.65
N ASP A 484 -7.33 9.81 3.53
CA ASP A 484 -5.93 10.24 3.48
C ASP A 484 -5.77 11.73 3.76
N PHE A 485 -6.65 12.58 3.22
CA PHE A 485 -6.62 14.01 3.53
C PHE A 485 -6.87 14.28 5.01
N ILE A 486 -7.80 13.54 5.64
CA ILE A 486 -8.07 13.64 7.08
C ILE A 486 -6.85 13.20 7.89
N VAL A 487 -6.28 12.04 7.58
CA VAL A 487 -5.12 11.50 8.32
C VAL A 487 -3.87 12.37 8.10
N LEU A 488 -3.66 12.91 6.91
CA LEU A 488 -2.59 13.86 6.61
C LEU A 488 -2.75 15.15 7.43
N ALA A 489 -3.97 15.68 7.54
CA ALA A 489 -4.26 16.84 8.38
C ALA A 489 -4.00 16.55 9.86
N VAL A 490 -4.42 15.39 10.36
CA VAL A 490 -4.15 14.94 11.73
C VAL A 490 -2.65 14.81 11.97
N TRP A 491 -1.90 14.23 11.04
CA TRP A 491 -0.45 14.10 11.12
C TRP A 491 0.24 15.47 11.23
N GLY A 492 -0.13 16.41 10.35
CA GLY A 492 0.38 17.77 10.38
C GLY A 492 0.07 18.51 11.69
N MET A 493 -1.16 18.39 12.18
CA MET A 493 -1.58 19.01 13.45
C MET A 493 -0.84 18.42 14.65
N LEU A 494 -0.66 17.10 14.71
CA LEU A 494 0.12 16.42 15.76
C LEU A 494 1.59 16.82 15.71
N ALA A 495 2.21 16.85 14.54
CA ALA A 495 3.60 17.25 14.38
C ALA A 495 3.83 18.71 14.83
N VAL A 496 3.00 19.66 14.35
CA VAL A 496 3.14 21.08 14.69
C VAL A 496 2.85 21.32 16.18
N SER A 497 1.81 20.71 16.74
CA SER A 497 1.50 20.84 18.17
C SER A 497 2.60 20.25 19.05
N GLY A 498 3.13 19.08 18.71
CA GLY A 498 4.26 18.46 19.41
C GLY A 498 5.52 19.33 19.38
N ILE A 499 5.93 19.79 18.19
CA ILE A 499 7.11 20.65 17.99
C ILE A 499 6.96 21.95 18.78
N THR A 500 5.82 22.65 18.64
CA THR A 500 5.61 23.94 19.32
C THR A 500 5.59 23.80 20.83
N LEU A 501 4.97 22.74 21.36
CA LEU A 501 4.91 22.47 22.79
C LEU A 501 6.31 22.14 23.37
N GLN A 502 7.09 21.31 22.67
CA GLN A 502 8.46 20.99 23.07
C GLN A 502 9.36 22.24 23.05
N ILE A 503 9.30 23.06 22.00
CA ILE A 503 10.07 24.31 21.91
C ILE A 503 9.72 25.25 23.07
N ARG A 504 8.41 25.41 23.38
CA ARG A 504 7.94 26.29 24.45
C ARG A 504 8.38 25.82 25.84
N ARG A 505 8.24 24.52 26.13
CA ARG A 505 8.59 23.96 27.44
C ARG A 505 10.08 24.01 27.73
N GLU A 506 10.90 23.79 26.71
CA GLU A 506 12.35 23.70 26.87
C GLU A 506 13.02 25.08 26.80
N ARG A 507 12.25 26.17 26.65
CA ARG A 507 12.78 27.52 26.60
C ARG A 507 13.50 27.84 27.92
N GLY A 508 14.78 28.20 27.82
CA GLY A 508 15.62 28.51 29.00
C GLY A 508 16.20 27.29 29.74
N GLN A 509 15.91 26.06 29.29
CA GLN A 509 16.52 24.84 29.80
C GLN A 509 17.83 24.51 29.04
N PRO A 510 18.78 23.77 29.66
CA PRO A 510 19.99 23.32 28.98
C PRO A 510 19.67 22.46 27.75
N PHE A 511 20.48 22.58 26.70
CA PHE A 511 20.24 21.93 25.40
C PHE A 511 20.11 20.40 25.47
N PHE A 512 20.88 19.76 26.35
CA PHE A 512 20.85 18.31 26.59
C PHE A 512 21.22 18.02 28.05
N PRO A 513 20.75 16.90 28.62
CA PRO A 513 21.14 16.49 29.96
C PRO A 513 22.67 16.25 30.04
N PRO A 514 23.31 16.59 31.18
CA PRO A 514 24.75 16.42 31.36
C PRO A 514 25.13 14.94 31.36
N HIS A 515 26.40 14.67 31.03
CA HIS A 515 26.95 13.31 30.97
C HIS A 515 26.70 12.55 32.28
N PRO A 516 25.84 11.50 32.29
CA PRO A 516 25.39 10.88 33.53
C PRO A 516 26.51 10.19 34.29
N TYR A 517 27.39 9.45 33.60
CA TYR A 517 28.52 8.79 34.26
C TYR A 517 29.54 9.79 34.86
N LYS A 518 29.78 10.94 34.22
CA LYS A 518 30.60 12.00 34.84
C LYS A 518 29.93 12.58 36.08
N LEU A 519 28.60 12.77 36.06
CA LEU A 519 27.83 13.22 37.21
C LEU A 519 27.89 12.18 38.35
N TRP A 520 27.66 10.91 38.03
CA TRP A 520 27.76 9.79 38.96
C TRP A 520 29.15 9.65 39.56
N LYS A 521 30.22 9.80 38.76
CA LYS A 521 31.60 9.76 39.24
C LYS A 521 31.87 10.92 40.21
N ARG A 522 31.44 12.15 39.87
CA ARG A 522 31.56 13.31 40.77
C ARG A 522 30.74 13.14 42.05
N GLU A 523 29.53 12.61 41.97
CA GLU A 523 28.71 12.31 43.15
C GLU A 523 29.35 11.22 44.02
N ARG A 524 29.92 10.18 43.41
CA ARG A 524 30.63 9.12 44.13
C ARG A 524 31.86 9.68 44.83
N GLU A 525 32.66 10.50 44.15
CA GLU A 525 33.79 11.21 44.75
C GLU A 525 33.32 12.13 45.90
N ARG A 526 32.21 12.87 45.71
CA ARG A 526 31.61 13.71 46.74
C ARG A 526 31.16 12.91 47.97
N ARG A 527 30.55 11.74 47.78
CA ARG A 527 30.14 10.85 48.90
C ARG A 527 31.32 10.23 49.63
N VAL A 528 32.48 10.12 48.99
CA VAL A 528 33.72 9.64 49.61
C VAL A 528 34.40 10.77 50.39
N THR A 529 34.36 12.01 49.89
CA THR A 529 35.06 13.15 50.51
C THR A 529 34.21 13.92 51.52
N ASN A 530 32.89 13.84 51.45
CA ASN A 530 31.98 14.55 52.35
C ASN A 530 31.55 13.67 53.52
N ILE A 531 32.28 13.74 54.63
CA ILE A 531 32.02 12.99 55.87
C ILE A 531 30.66 13.34 56.49
N LEU A 532 30.12 14.53 56.18
CA LEU A 532 28.82 15.01 56.66
C LEU A 532 27.63 14.51 55.81
N ASP A 533 27.87 13.73 54.75
CA ASP A 533 26.79 13.13 53.97
C ASP A 533 26.10 12.03 54.81
N PRO A 534 24.77 12.07 55.03
CA PRO A 534 24.05 11.05 55.81
C PRO A 534 24.28 9.63 55.30
N SER A 535 24.61 9.48 54.00
CA SER A 535 24.93 8.20 53.38
C SER A 535 26.24 7.57 53.87
N HIS A 536 27.15 8.36 54.45
CA HIS A 536 28.42 7.92 55.04
C HIS A 536 28.23 7.21 56.39
N HIS A 537 27.13 7.51 57.09
CA HIS A 537 26.78 6.89 58.38
C HIS A 537 25.91 5.63 58.24
N ILE A 538 25.53 5.25 57.01
CA ILE A 538 24.69 4.07 56.82
C ILE A 538 25.60 2.86 56.60
N PRO A 539 25.59 1.85 57.49
CA PRO A 539 26.50 0.71 57.42
C PRO A 539 26.33 -0.06 56.10
N PRO A 540 27.38 -0.72 55.58
CA PRO A 540 27.33 -1.49 54.35
C PRO A 540 26.19 -2.53 54.36
N LEU A 541 25.65 -2.84 53.18
CA LEU A 541 24.51 -3.78 53.00
C LEU A 541 24.73 -5.12 53.71
N ARG A 542 25.97 -5.61 53.73
CA ARG A 542 26.34 -6.84 54.43
C ARG A 542 26.09 -6.73 55.93
N GLU A 543 26.48 -5.62 56.55
CA GLU A 543 26.26 -5.38 57.99
C GLU A 543 24.78 -5.17 58.31
N ARG A 544 24.00 -4.55 57.43
CA ARG A 544 22.54 -4.45 57.60
C ARG A 544 21.84 -5.80 57.50
N LEU A 545 22.27 -6.64 56.56
CA LEU A 545 21.73 -7.99 56.43
C LEU A 545 22.15 -8.85 57.63
N PHE A 546 23.38 -8.72 58.11
CA PHE A 546 23.83 -9.39 59.34
C PHE A 546 23.10 -8.88 60.59
N SER A 547 22.85 -7.58 60.71
CA SER A 547 22.13 -6.99 61.85
C SER A 547 20.65 -7.39 61.82
N GLN A 548 20.01 -7.42 60.65
CA GLN A 548 18.64 -7.93 60.49
C GLN A 548 18.57 -9.44 60.77
N LEU A 549 19.52 -10.23 60.29
CA LEU A 549 19.64 -11.66 60.62
C LEU A 549 19.88 -11.88 62.11
N ALA A 550 20.69 -11.05 62.76
CA ALA A 550 20.93 -11.09 64.20
C ALA A 550 19.68 -10.69 65.00
N GLN A 551 18.90 -9.70 64.53
CA GLN A 551 17.61 -9.31 65.12
C GLN A 551 16.58 -10.44 65.03
N ILE A 552 16.50 -11.10 63.87
CA ILE A 552 15.65 -12.27 63.66
C ILE A 552 16.10 -13.43 64.55
N LYS A 553 17.42 -13.66 64.68
CA LYS A 553 17.98 -14.70 65.56
C LYS A 553 17.73 -14.41 67.05
N GLY A 554 17.74 -13.14 67.45
CA GLY A 554 17.37 -12.68 68.79
C GLY A 554 15.89 -12.86 69.10
N LEU A 555 15.01 -12.74 68.10
CA LEU A 555 13.56 -13.01 68.21
C LEU A 555 13.24 -14.50 68.49
N PHE A 556 14.17 -15.42 68.20
CA PHE A 556 14.05 -16.85 68.52
C PHE A 556 14.73 -17.26 69.83
N GLN A 557 15.41 -16.33 70.53
CA GLN A 557 15.91 -16.58 71.88
C GLN A 557 14.88 -16.09 72.91
N ARG A 558 14.28 -17.06 73.58
CA ARG A 558 13.29 -16.93 74.66
C ARG A 558 13.73 -15.88 75.70
N GLU A 559 12.85 -14.93 75.97
CA GLU A 559 13.00 -13.90 77.01
C GLU A 559 13.41 -14.49 78.37
N GLN A 560 14.46 -13.95 78.97
CA GLN A 560 14.65 -13.95 80.43
C GLN A 560 14.24 -12.56 80.96
N PRO A 561 13.61 -12.50 82.15
CA PRO A 561 12.86 -11.33 82.57
C PRO A 561 13.77 -10.14 82.94
N ALA A 562 13.19 -8.95 82.72
CA ALA A 562 13.78 -7.63 82.90
C ALA A 562 14.47 -7.45 84.26
N GLY A 563 15.74 -7.06 84.21
CA GLY A 563 16.46 -6.39 85.29
C GLY A 563 16.63 -4.92 84.92
N GLU A 564 16.18 -4.04 85.82
CA GLU A 564 16.22 -2.58 85.74
C GLU A 564 17.50 -2.02 85.10
N ARG A 565 17.35 -1.15 84.10
CA ARG A 565 18.33 -0.09 83.83
C ARG A 565 17.63 1.22 83.47
N THR A 566 17.93 2.20 84.31
CA THR A 566 17.60 3.61 84.23
C THR A 566 18.09 4.25 82.92
N PRO A 567 17.44 5.30 82.41
CA PRO A 567 17.87 5.99 81.20
C PRO A 567 19.01 6.95 81.54
N LEU A 568 20.16 6.77 80.90
CA LEU A 568 21.20 7.79 80.85
C LEU A 568 21.20 8.45 79.48
N LEU A 569 21.01 9.76 79.52
CA LEU A 569 21.25 10.75 78.49
C LEU A 569 22.55 10.49 77.70
N LEU A 570 22.46 10.47 76.38
CA LEU A 570 23.23 11.34 75.45
C LEU A 570 22.68 11.25 74.03
#